data_AF-A0A961PG24-F1
#
_entry.id   AF-A0A961PG24-F1
#
_cell.length_a   1.000
_cell.length_b   1.000
_cell.length_c   1.000
_cell.angle_alpha   90.00
_cell.angle_beta   90.00
_cell.angle_gamma   90.00
#
_symmetry.space_group_name_H-M   'P 1'
#
loop_
_entity.id
_entity.type
_entity.pdbx_description
1 polymer ?
#
loop_
_entity_poly.entity_id
_entity_poly.type
_entity_poly.pdbx_seq_one_letter_code
_entity_poly.pdbx_strand_id
1 'polypeptide(L)'
;GAITAGPKLMFNGYEIWKSDSQKCTTYRITTEGGAMCGRCMKTCPWNLEGLFAEKPFRWLASNVPAAAPVLAKLDDALGNGGLNDAKKWWWDLELKEDGAYKAPAQPVNRRALQPDLDLRYEDQTLAVYPANLAPWPWPYPFPMDREAGIAAYAAMIGAAEYKARLARGDTEGLAHERPDFGDAPVVMARVSKVEPMTQDVTKYAFASWDGAPLPAWTAGAHIDVVVTPEYLRQYSMSGDPADRSRYEIGVLREDAGRGGSKMLHRIFTEGRRVFLSKPINHFELVEGATKTFLMGGGIGITPMIAFAHRLHALGNQFELHYSASRKVDAGYLDDLARVPWADRVQFHFSDQGTRADLDVLLAGYRPGWHVYTCGPDRYMTGVMEAAERQGFPEDARHLEYFSVPEQPDFVNHAFTVKLARSGRAFDIPQDKTIADVLLDNGIHVDVKCADGICGVCKCGLVEGEVEHRDFVLSRAQREAEIVTCQSRAAPGCATITLDL
;
A
#
# COMPACT_ATOMS: atom_id res chain seq x y z
N GLY A 1 16.52 16.73 -17.40
CA GLY A 1 16.47 17.21 -16.00
C GLY A 1 15.02 17.31 -15.56
N ALA A 2 14.75 17.60 -14.28
CA ALA A 2 13.36 17.81 -13.83
C ALA A 2 12.84 19.22 -14.15
N ILE A 3 13.71 20.17 -14.48
CA ILE A 3 13.36 21.54 -14.86
C ILE A 3 13.01 21.59 -16.35
N THR A 4 11.95 22.32 -16.71
CA THR A 4 11.54 22.54 -18.10
C THR A 4 12.52 23.47 -18.83
N ALA A 5 12.84 23.14 -20.08
CA ALA A 5 13.53 24.00 -21.05
C ALA A 5 12.54 24.78 -21.94
N GLY A 6 11.23 24.61 -21.71
CA GLY A 6 10.15 25.25 -22.45
C GLY A 6 9.71 26.61 -21.90
N PRO A 7 8.58 27.15 -22.43
CA PRO A 7 8.04 28.43 -21.98
C PRO A 7 7.52 28.34 -20.53
N LYS A 8 7.30 29.51 -19.92
CA LYS A 8 6.49 29.59 -18.70
C LYS A 8 5.03 29.35 -19.07
N LEU A 9 4.36 28.54 -18.25
CA LEU A 9 2.95 28.23 -18.42
C LEU A 9 2.20 28.48 -17.11
N MET A 10 0.89 28.60 -17.19
CA MET A 10 0.03 28.88 -16.04
C MET A 10 -0.24 27.62 -15.22
N PHE A 11 0.22 27.61 -13.97
CA PHE A 11 0.02 26.54 -12.99
C PHE A 11 -0.67 27.10 -11.75
N ASN A 12 -1.89 26.64 -11.45
CA ASN A 12 -2.67 27.06 -10.27
C ASN A 12 -2.72 28.60 -10.09
N GLY A 13 -2.90 29.34 -11.20
CA GLY A 13 -2.98 30.80 -11.20
C GLY A 13 -1.64 31.56 -11.29
N TYR A 14 -0.50 30.86 -11.38
CA TYR A 14 0.83 31.48 -11.49
C TYR A 14 1.53 31.12 -12.80
N GLU A 15 2.17 32.08 -13.45
CA GLU A 15 3.04 31.85 -14.59
C GLU A 15 4.42 31.36 -14.11
N ILE A 16 4.78 30.11 -14.44
CA ILE A 16 5.99 29.46 -13.89
C ILE A 16 6.61 28.45 -14.86
N TRP A 17 7.92 28.25 -14.75
CA TRP A 17 8.60 27.07 -15.28
C TRP A 17 8.38 25.89 -14.35
N LYS A 18 7.40 25.05 -14.66
CA LYS A 18 7.08 23.90 -13.81
C LYS A 18 8.05 22.75 -14.06
N SER A 19 8.52 22.14 -12.97
CA SER A 19 9.34 20.93 -13.00
C SER A 19 8.48 19.66 -12.97
N ASP A 20 9.04 18.55 -13.48
CA ASP A 20 8.46 17.20 -13.31
C ASP A 20 8.41 16.89 -11.81
N SER A 21 7.23 17.05 -11.24
CA SER A 21 7.04 17.04 -9.79
C SER A 21 7.21 15.62 -9.24
N GLN A 22 6.79 14.61 -10.00
CA GLN A 22 6.99 13.21 -9.64
C GLN A 22 8.47 12.84 -9.64
N LYS A 23 9.21 13.08 -10.73
CA LYS A 23 10.65 12.77 -10.78
C LYS A 23 11.42 13.46 -9.67
N CYS A 24 11.05 14.69 -9.31
CA CYS A 24 11.64 15.39 -8.17
C CYS A 24 11.37 14.68 -6.84
N THR A 25 10.11 14.29 -6.61
CA THR A 25 9.69 13.64 -5.36
C THR A 25 10.25 12.23 -5.25
N THR A 26 10.06 11.37 -6.25
CA THR A 26 10.59 9.99 -6.28
C THR A 26 12.06 9.98 -5.94
N TYR A 27 12.85 10.81 -6.61
CA TYR A 27 14.28 10.88 -6.35
C TYR A 27 14.62 11.34 -4.92
N ARG A 28 13.85 12.27 -4.34
CA ARG A 28 14.05 12.71 -2.94
C ARG A 28 13.78 11.58 -1.94
N ILE A 29 12.73 10.80 -2.17
CA ILE A 29 12.28 9.78 -1.21
C ILE A 29 13.02 8.45 -1.36
N THR A 30 13.58 8.15 -2.53
CA THR A 30 14.37 6.92 -2.78
C THR A 30 15.88 7.12 -2.61
N THR A 31 16.34 8.31 -2.25
CA THR A 31 17.78 8.55 -2.04
C THR A 31 18.17 8.14 -0.62
N GLU A 32 19.04 7.14 -0.52
CA GLU A 32 19.55 6.65 0.79
C GLU A 32 20.59 7.60 1.42
N GLY A 33 21.22 8.47 0.63
CA GLY A 33 22.27 9.42 1.04
C GLY A 33 21.78 10.65 1.82
N GLY A 34 20.71 10.53 2.60
CA GLY A 34 20.14 11.60 3.42
C GLY A 34 18.92 12.30 2.83
N ALA A 35 18.29 13.18 3.62
CA ALA A 35 16.97 13.77 3.34
C ALA A 35 16.91 14.79 2.17
N MET A 36 18.05 15.14 1.55
CA MET A 36 18.12 16.15 0.50
C MET A 36 18.63 15.55 -0.82
N CYS A 37 17.96 15.87 -1.93
CA CYS A 37 18.27 15.27 -3.23
C CYS A 37 19.61 15.70 -3.84
N GLY A 38 20.25 16.78 -3.36
CA GLY A 38 21.49 17.32 -3.94
C GLY A 38 21.39 17.85 -5.39
N ARG A 39 20.23 17.70 -6.06
CA ARG A 39 20.05 17.99 -7.50
C ARG A 39 19.46 19.36 -7.80
N CYS A 40 18.72 19.92 -6.85
CA CYS A 40 18.16 21.28 -6.95
C CYS A 40 19.06 22.30 -6.24
N MET A 41 20.38 22.13 -6.32
CA MET A 41 21.29 23.22 -6.03
C MET A 41 21.14 24.23 -7.15
N LYS A 42 20.27 25.22 -6.95
CA LYS A 42 20.32 26.44 -7.72
C LYS A 42 21.59 27.18 -7.28
N THR A 43 22.73 26.79 -7.82
CA THR A 43 23.93 27.59 -7.74
C THR A 43 23.65 28.82 -8.57
N CYS A 44 23.64 30.00 -7.93
CA CYS A 44 23.54 31.25 -8.69
C CYS A 44 24.64 31.24 -9.75
N PRO A 45 24.37 31.68 -10.99
CA PRO A 45 25.43 31.97 -11.93
C PRO A 45 26.48 32.82 -11.22
N TRP A 46 27.75 32.48 -11.36
CA TRP A 46 28.86 33.07 -10.63
C TRP A 46 28.85 32.75 -9.14
N ASN A 47 28.78 31.46 -8.78
CA ASN A 47 28.74 30.97 -7.40
C ASN A 47 30.09 31.10 -6.64
N LEU A 48 30.74 32.25 -6.79
CA LEU A 48 32.07 32.56 -6.27
C LEU A 48 32.06 32.70 -4.75
N GLU A 49 33.13 32.27 -4.09
CA GLU A 49 33.28 32.45 -2.64
C GLU A 49 33.46 33.93 -2.29
N GLY A 50 32.77 34.38 -1.23
CA GLY A 50 32.80 35.77 -0.76
C GLY A 50 31.53 36.58 -1.10
N LEU A 51 31.14 37.47 -0.18
CA LEU A 51 29.87 38.23 -0.24
C LEU A 51 29.74 39.16 -1.46
N PHE A 52 30.85 39.56 -2.09
CA PHE A 52 30.86 40.58 -3.14
C PHE A 52 31.48 40.11 -4.46
N ALA A 53 32.03 38.90 -4.53
CA ALA A 53 32.75 38.41 -5.71
C ALA A 53 31.84 38.31 -6.95
N GLU A 54 30.58 37.93 -6.75
CA GLU A 54 29.57 37.80 -7.82
C GLU A 54 28.88 39.12 -8.20
N LYS A 55 29.07 40.20 -7.41
CA LYS A 55 28.33 41.47 -7.53
C LYS A 55 28.46 42.13 -8.91
N PRO A 56 29.66 42.21 -9.54
CA PRO A 56 29.80 42.83 -10.86
C PRO A 56 29.04 42.05 -11.94
N PHE A 57 29.13 40.73 -11.93
CA PHE A 57 28.47 39.84 -12.89
C PHE A 57 26.95 39.89 -12.73
N ARG A 58 26.45 39.87 -11.49
CA ARG A 58 25.02 39.99 -11.20
C ARG A 58 24.47 41.36 -11.63
N TRP A 59 25.20 42.43 -11.35
CA TRP A 59 24.82 43.77 -11.80
C TRP A 59 24.73 43.82 -13.33
N LEU A 60 25.71 43.28 -14.03
CA LEU A 60 25.73 43.25 -15.49
C LEU A 60 24.58 42.43 -16.06
N ALA A 61 24.31 41.24 -15.52
CA ALA A 61 23.20 40.38 -15.94
C ALA A 61 21.82 41.04 -15.72
N SER A 62 21.66 41.79 -14.62
CA SER A 62 20.40 42.47 -14.28
C SER A 62 20.15 43.76 -15.07
N ASN A 63 21.21 44.50 -15.43
CA ASN A 63 21.08 45.80 -16.10
C ASN A 63 21.32 45.74 -17.61
N VAL A 64 21.93 44.67 -18.11
CA VAL A 64 22.25 44.47 -19.53
C VAL A 64 21.78 43.07 -19.95
N PRO A 65 20.48 42.87 -20.27
CA PRO A 65 19.93 41.56 -20.60
C PRO A 65 20.66 40.85 -21.75
N ALA A 66 21.18 41.61 -22.73
CA ALA A 66 21.96 41.09 -23.85
C ALA A 66 23.29 40.45 -23.43
N ALA A 67 23.84 40.79 -22.25
CA ALA A 67 25.05 40.17 -21.72
C ALA A 67 24.79 38.80 -21.07
N ALA A 68 23.54 38.47 -20.72
CA ALA A 68 23.21 37.27 -19.98
C ALA A 68 23.66 35.95 -20.65
N PRO A 69 23.47 35.74 -21.98
CA PRO A 69 23.91 34.50 -22.63
C PRO A 69 25.43 34.33 -22.64
N VAL A 70 26.17 35.44 -22.77
CA VAL A 70 27.65 35.43 -22.77
C VAL A 70 28.17 35.16 -21.36
N LEU A 71 27.58 35.81 -20.36
CA LEU A 71 27.91 35.59 -18.95
C LEU A 71 27.64 34.15 -18.52
N ALA A 72 26.55 33.53 -18.97
CA ALA A 72 26.25 32.13 -18.69
C ALA A 72 27.32 31.19 -19.28
N LYS A 73 27.66 31.36 -20.57
CA LYS A 73 28.72 30.54 -21.22
C LYS A 73 30.07 30.69 -20.54
N LEU A 74 30.41 31.90 -20.09
CA LEU A 74 31.67 32.15 -19.39
C LEU A 74 31.65 31.52 -17.98
N ASP A 75 30.53 31.58 -17.27
CA ASP A 75 30.34 30.92 -15.98
C ASP A 75 30.53 29.39 -16.08
N ASP A 76 29.91 28.78 -17.10
CA ASP A 76 30.03 27.35 -17.40
C ASP A 76 31.49 26.97 -17.74
N ALA A 77 32.16 27.75 -18.59
CA ALA A 77 33.55 27.52 -18.99
C ALA A 77 34.53 27.62 -17.82
N LEU A 78 34.23 28.47 -16.83
CA LEU A 78 35.04 28.63 -15.62
C LEU A 78 34.67 27.62 -14.52
N GLY A 79 33.63 26.80 -14.72
CA GLY A 79 33.18 25.82 -13.73
C GLY A 79 32.53 26.43 -12.48
N ASN A 80 32.25 27.73 -12.49
CA ASN A 80 31.73 28.48 -11.36
C ASN A 80 30.28 28.10 -11.00
N GLY A 81 29.53 27.51 -11.93
CA GLY A 81 28.19 26.98 -11.67
C GLY A 81 28.18 25.68 -10.85
N GLY A 82 29.35 25.09 -10.57
CA GLY A 82 29.48 23.84 -9.80
C GLY A 82 29.08 23.96 -8.32
N LEU A 83 29.01 22.81 -7.65
CA LEU A 83 28.64 22.71 -6.24
C LEU A 83 29.69 23.41 -5.37
N ASN A 84 29.24 24.34 -4.52
CA ASN A 84 30.10 25.04 -3.56
C ASN A 84 29.71 24.65 -2.13
N ASP A 85 30.49 23.76 -1.52
CA ASP A 85 30.24 23.25 -0.17
C ASP A 85 30.28 24.36 0.90
N ALA A 86 31.03 25.45 0.69
CA ALA A 86 31.06 26.59 1.60
C ALA A 86 29.74 27.38 1.62
N LYS A 87 28.96 27.34 0.53
CA LYS A 87 27.64 27.98 0.39
C LYS A 87 26.48 27.00 0.59
N LYS A 88 26.77 25.78 1.04
CA LYS A 88 25.75 24.78 1.37
C LYS A 88 24.90 25.27 2.56
N TRP A 89 23.59 25.34 2.39
CA TRP A 89 22.65 25.85 3.41
C TRP A 89 21.81 24.76 4.09
N TRP A 90 22.08 23.48 3.82
CA TRP A 90 21.42 22.33 4.45
C TRP A 90 22.43 21.37 5.05
N TRP A 91 21.96 20.54 5.98
CA TRP A 91 22.74 19.44 6.56
C TRP A 91 22.37 18.12 5.87
N ASP A 92 23.36 17.25 5.67
CA ASP A 92 23.12 15.88 5.24
C ASP A 92 22.75 15.08 6.49
N LEU A 93 21.45 14.94 6.74
CA LEU A 93 20.93 14.21 7.90
C LEU A 93 20.02 13.08 7.45
N GLU A 94 20.01 12.02 8.25
CA GLU A 94 19.20 10.82 8.13
C GLU A 94 18.59 10.52 9.50
N LEU A 95 17.28 10.21 9.53
CA LEU A 95 16.61 9.75 10.75
C LEU A 95 16.99 8.29 10.98
N LYS A 96 17.68 8.00 12.09
CA LYS A 96 18.05 6.63 12.46
C LYS A 96 16.92 5.94 13.23
N GLU A 97 16.98 4.62 13.32
CA GLU A 97 15.98 3.79 14.02
C GLU A 97 15.81 4.16 15.51
N ASP A 98 16.86 4.72 16.12
CA ASP A 98 16.81 5.26 17.49
C ASP A 98 16.09 6.61 17.60
N GLY A 99 15.57 7.14 16.49
CA GLY A 99 14.85 8.41 16.39
C GLY A 99 15.75 9.64 16.33
N ALA A 100 17.08 9.49 16.32
CA ALA A 100 18.00 10.61 16.22
C ALA A 100 18.36 10.94 14.76
N TYR A 101 18.49 12.24 14.47
CA TYR A 101 19.04 12.71 13.20
C TYR A 101 20.56 12.66 13.25
N LYS A 102 21.18 11.86 12.37
CA LYS A 102 22.64 11.70 12.27
C LYS A 102 23.09 11.85 10.82
N ALA A 103 24.40 11.93 10.60
CA ALA A 103 24.95 11.88 9.24
C ALA A 103 24.52 10.57 8.54
N PRO A 104 24.25 10.63 7.23
CA PRO A 104 23.81 9.45 6.49
C PRO A 104 24.89 8.38 6.47
N ALA A 105 24.47 7.11 6.51
CA ALA A 105 25.41 5.99 6.37
C ALA A 105 25.89 5.85 4.91
N GLN A 106 25.03 6.20 3.97
CA GLN A 106 25.32 6.16 2.55
C GLN A 106 25.92 7.48 2.05
N PRO A 107 26.75 7.45 0.99
CA PRO A 107 27.28 8.65 0.37
C PRO A 107 26.17 9.62 -0.07
N VAL A 108 26.35 10.89 0.25
CA VAL A 108 25.43 11.95 -0.13
C VAL A 108 25.44 12.15 -1.65
N ASN A 109 24.27 12.41 -2.24
CA ASN A 109 24.18 12.54 -3.68
C ASN A 109 24.87 13.82 -4.18
N ARG A 110 25.96 13.67 -4.94
CA ARG A 110 26.74 14.77 -5.53
C ARG A 110 26.78 14.61 -7.04
N ARG A 111 25.95 15.38 -7.76
CA ARG A 111 25.96 15.40 -9.23
C ARG A 111 26.46 16.76 -9.72
N ALA A 112 27.53 16.74 -10.52
CA ALA A 112 28.07 17.93 -11.17
C ALA A 112 27.15 18.42 -12.30
N LEU A 113 27.39 19.66 -12.75
CA LEU A 113 26.76 20.20 -13.96
C LEU A 113 27.13 19.34 -15.18
N GLN A 114 26.20 19.24 -16.13
CA GLN A 114 26.39 18.63 -17.44
C GLN A 114 26.25 19.74 -18.49
N PRO A 115 27.30 20.54 -18.73
CA PRO A 115 27.23 21.73 -19.59
C PRO A 115 27.09 21.40 -21.08
N ASP A 116 27.39 20.16 -21.46
CA ASP A 116 27.26 19.59 -22.80
C ASP A 116 25.86 19.04 -23.12
N LEU A 117 24.96 19.02 -22.12
CA LEU A 117 23.62 18.47 -22.28
C LEU A 117 22.72 19.42 -23.10
N ASP A 118 22.42 19.02 -24.34
CA ASP A 118 21.46 19.72 -25.20
C ASP A 118 20.02 19.26 -24.90
N LEU A 119 19.28 20.09 -24.16
CA LEU A 119 17.89 19.81 -23.74
C LEU A 119 16.91 20.53 -24.66
N ARG A 120 16.27 19.77 -25.55
CA ARG A 120 15.17 20.26 -26.39
C ARG A 120 13.84 20.12 -25.66
N TYR A 121 12.98 21.12 -25.78
CA TYR A 121 11.69 21.14 -25.09
C TYR A 121 10.79 19.98 -25.52
N GLU A 122 10.82 19.63 -26.81
CA GLU A 122 9.99 18.60 -27.43
C GLU A 122 10.33 17.19 -26.93
N ASP A 123 11.57 16.98 -26.47
CA ASP A 123 12.04 15.71 -25.93
C ASP A 123 11.70 15.53 -24.44
N GLN A 124 11.13 16.56 -23.78
CA GLN A 124 10.85 16.53 -22.35
C GLN A 124 9.44 16.06 -22.04
N THR A 125 9.33 14.83 -21.54
CA THR A 125 8.10 14.37 -20.86
C THR A 125 8.09 14.86 -19.41
N LEU A 126 7.23 15.83 -19.12
CA LEU A 126 7.05 16.43 -17.79
C LEU A 126 5.66 16.09 -17.24
N ALA A 127 5.62 15.62 -15.99
CA ALA A 127 4.38 15.40 -15.26
C ALA A 127 4.18 16.50 -14.21
N VAL A 128 3.01 17.14 -14.22
CA VAL A 128 2.61 18.17 -13.26
C VAL A 128 1.25 17.86 -12.67
N TYR A 129 1.04 18.23 -11.41
CA TYR A 129 -0.18 17.91 -10.68
C TYR A 129 -0.88 19.21 -10.25
N PRO A 130 -1.64 19.86 -11.17
CA PRO A 130 -2.42 21.05 -10.85
C PRO A 130 -3.50 20.74 -9.80
N ALA A 131 -4.15 21.77 -9.29
CA ALA A 131 -5.08 21.66 -8.16
C ALA A 131 -6.22 20.65 -8.41
N ASN A 132 -6.71 20.54 -9.64
CA ASN A 132 -7.75 19.57 -10.03
C ASN A 132 -7.25 18.11 -10.09
N LEU A 133 -5.93 17.88 -10.13
CA LEU A 133 -5.32 16.55 -10.02
C LEU A 133 -4.70 16.28 -8.65
N ALA A 134 -4.80 17.23 -7.71
CA ALA A 134 -4.25 17.03 -6.38
C ALA A 134 -5.08 15.96 -5.63
N PRO A 135 -4.42 15.05 -4.90
CA PRO A 135 -5.12 14.04 -4.13
C PRO A 135 -5.97 14.70 -3.06
N TRP A 136 -7.12 14.10 -2.78
CA TRP A 136 -7.96 14.50 -1.67
C TRP A 136 -7.24 14.34 -0.33
N PRO A 137 -7.58 15.16 0.68
CA PRO A 137 -6.96 15.10 2.01
C PRO A 137 -7.46 13.89 2.83
N TRP A 138 -7.77 12.77 2.17
CA TRP A 138 -8.02 11.50 2.80
C TRP A 138 -6.69 10.94 3.31
N PRO A 139 -6.60 10.50 4.57
CA PRO A 139 -5.42 9.81 5.06
C PRO A 139 -5.45 8.35 4.59
N TYR A 140 -5.54 8.16 3.29
CA TYR A 140 -5.49 6.89 2.59
C TYR A 140 -4.49 7.05 1.45
N PRO A 141 -3.73 6.00 1.10
CA PRO A 141 -2.83 6.06 -0.03
C PRO A 141 -3.59 6.48 -1.30
N PHE A 142 -3.07 7.50 -1.99
CA PHE A 142 -3.56 7.91 -3.31
C PHE A 142 -2.42 7.68 -4.31
N PRO A 143 -2.57 6.73 -5.26
CA PRO A 143 -1.55 6.51 -6.27
C PRO A 143 -1.44 7.75 -7.15
N MET A 144 -0.22 8.20 -7.42
CA MET A 144 -0.01 9.30 -8.37
C MET A 144 -0.22 8.79 -9.79
N ASP A 145 -1.16 9.40 -10.51
CA ASP A 145 -1.35 9.15 -11.95
C ASP A 145 -0.37 10.00 -12.77
N ARG A 146 0.70 9.36 -13.25
CA ARG A 146 1.72 10.03 -14.07
C ARG A 146 1.17 10.48 -15.42
N GLU A 147 0.35 9.68 -16.06
CA GLU A 147 -0.17 9.97 -17.41
C GLU A 147 -1.13 11.15 -17.36
N ALA A 148 -2.02 11.20 -16.35
CA ALA A 148 -2.82 12.38 -16.09
C ALA A 148 -1.94 13.63 -15.86
N GLY A 149 -0.84 13.47 -15.13
CA GLY A 149 0.11 14.57 -14.91
C GLY A 149 0.83 15.04 -16.18
N ILE A 150 1.15 14.13 -17.11
CA ILE A 150 1.74 14.45 -18.42
C ILE A 150 0.73 15.16 -19.30
N ALA A 151 -0.49 14.62 -19.38
CA ALA A 151 -1.60 15.24 -20.11
C ALA A 151 -1.90 16.64 -19.58
N ALA A 152 -1.91 16.82 -18.25
CA ALA A 152 -2.10 18.12 -17.62
C ALA A 152 -0.99 19.12 -17.98
N TYR A 153 0.27 18.68 -18.06
CA TYR A 153 1.36 19.54 -18.50
C TYR A 153 1.18 19.99 -19.95
N ALA A 154 0.85 19.05 -20.84
CA ALA A 154 0.62 19.33 -22.26
C ALA A 154 -0.58 20.28 -22.48
N ALA A 155 -1.59 20.22 -21.60
CA ALA A 155 -2.77 21.08 -21.62
C ALA A 155 -2.54 22.47 -20.99
N MET A 156 -1.38 22.73 -20.38
CA MET A 156 -1.12 24.03 -19.77
C MET A 156 -1.07 25.15 -20.82
N ILE A 157 -1.60 26.30 -20.45
CA ILE A 157 -1.73 27.46 -21.33
C ILE A 157 -0.82 28.61 -20.90
N GLY A 158 -0.52 29.52 -21.83
CA GLY A 158 0.20 30.76 -21.53
C GLY A 158 -0.65 31.77 -20.74
N ALA A 159 0.00 32.75 -20.11
CA ALA A 159 -0.65 33.76 -19.29
C ALA A 159 -1.71 34.59 -20.06
N ALA A 160 -1.50 34.84 -21.35
CA ALA A 160 -2.44 35.59 -22.19
C ALA A 160 -3.75 34.82 -22.37
N GLU A 161 -3.68 33.54 -22.75
CA GLU A 161 -4.87 32.70 -22.92
C GLU A 161 -5.60 32.48 -21.60
N TYR A 162 -4.86 32.28 -20.50
CA TYR A 162 -5.47 32.15 -19.17
C TYR A 162 -6.29 33.39 -18.77
N LYS A 163 -5.76 34.60 -19.01
CA LYS A 163 -6.51 35.85 -18.79
C LYS A 163 -7.74 35.93 -19.69
N ALA A 164 -7.63 35.49 -20.94
CA ALA A 164 -8.76 35.47 -21.87
C ALA A 164 -9.86 34.48 -21.44
N ARG A 165 -9.50 33.28 -20.97
CA ARG A 165 -10.44 32.30 -20.38
C ARG A 165 -11.19 32.88 -19.19
N LEU A 166 -10.47 33.47 -18.24
CA LEU A 166 -11.07 34.12 -17.08
C LEU A 166 -12.03 35.25 -17.46
N ALA A 167 -11.68 36.07 -18.45
CA ALA A 167 -12.56 37.14 -18.94
C ALA A 167 -13.86 36.62 -19.58
N ARG A 168 -13.85 35.39 -20.12
CA ARG A 168 -15.04 34.70 -20.66
C ARG A 168 -15.83 33.94 -19.60
N GLY A 169 -15.36 33.86 -18.36
CA GLY A 169 -15.96 33.04 -17.30
C GLY A 169 -15.68 31.55 -17.42
N ASP A 170 -14.73 31.15 -18.27
CA ASP A 170 -14.30 29.76 -18.46
C ASP A 170 -13.29 29.38 -17.37
N THR A 171 -13.79 28.80 -16.28
CA THR A 171 -12.99 28.41 -15.10
C THR A 171 -12.82 26.90 -14.94
N GLU A 172 -13.28 26.09 -15.89
CA GLU A 172 -13.22 24.64 -15.84
C GLU A 172 -11.75 24.15 -15.79
N GLY A 173 -11.46 23.22 -14.88
CA GLY A 173 -10.12 22.66 -14.67
C GLY A 173 -9.07 23.65 -14.13
N LEU A 174 -9.45 24.88 -13.73
CA LEU A 174 -8.51 25.86 -13.19
C LEU A 174 -8.36 25.81 -11.67
N ALA A 175 -9.31 25.17 -10.98
CA ALA A 175 -9.39 25.12 -9.53
C ALA A 175 -9.51 23.67 -9.03
N HIS A 176 -9.25 23.49 -7.74
CA HIS A 176 -9.57 22.25 -7.04
C HIS A 176 -11.10 22.11 -7.01
N GLU A 177 -11.65 21.15 -7.75
CA GLU A 177 -13.10 20.92 -7.76
C GLU A 177 -13.53 20.29 -6.43
N ARG A 178 -14.68 20.61 -5.85
CA ARG A 178 -15.10 19.92 -4.61
C ARG A 178 -15.55 18.49 -4.97
N PRO A 179 -15.02 17.42 -4.35
CA PRO A 179 -15.42 16.08 -4.68
C PRO A 179 -16.82 15.81 -4.12
N ASP A 180 -17.50 14.84 -4.72
CA ASP A 180 -18.59 14.18 -4.01
C ASP A 180 -17.99 13.36 -2.86
N PHE A 181 -18.29 13.77 -1.64
CA PHE A 181 -17.86 13.10 -0.42
C PHE A 181 -18.56 11.74 -0.20
N GLY A 182 -19.60 11.44 -0.98
CA GLY A 182 -20.31 10.16 -0.94
C GLY A 182 -19.46 8.97 -1.37
N ASP A 183 -18.41 9.18 -2.18
CA ASP A 183 -17.52 8.11 -2.64
C ASP A 183 -16.11 8.19 -2.05
N ALA A 184 -15.97 8.67 -0.82
CA ALA A 184 -14.69 8.59 -0.12
C ALA A 184 -14.23 7.11 -0.07
N PRO A 185 -12.95 6.82 -0.38
CA PRO A 185 -12.42 5.45 -0.30
C PRO A 185 -12.27 4.97 1.15
N VAL A 186 -12.49 5.87 2.11
CA VAL A 186 -12.38 5.62 3.53
C VAL A 186 -13.70 5.84 4.26
N VAL A 187 -13.91 5.01 5.27
CA VAL A 187 -14.93 5.21 6.30
C VAL A 187 -14.30 6.01 7.43
N MET A 188 -14.85 7.19 7.70
CA MET A 188 -14.46 7.97 8.87
C MET A 188 -15.19 7.43 10.09
N ALA A 189 -14.42 6.92 11.05
CA ALA A 189 -14.96 6.29 12.24
C ALA A 189 -14.33 6.87 13.51
N ARG A 190 -14.85 6.44 14.65
CA ARG A 190 -14.24 6.64 15.96
C ARG A 190 -14.09 5.31 16.67
N VAL A 191 -13.06 5.17 17.48
CA VAL A 191 -12.93 4.06 18.42
C VAL A 191 -14.05 4.19 19.46
N SER A 192 -15.07 3.35 19.36
CA SER A 192 -16.22 3.39 20.27
C SER A 192 -15.97 2.60 21.56
N LYS A 193 -15.07 1.61 21.52
CA LYS A 193 -14.69 0.82 22.70
C LYS A 193 -13.27 0.26 22.54
N VAL A 194 -12.52 0.22 23.64
CA VAL A 194 -11.23 -0.48 23.74
C VAL A 194 -11.31 -1.49 24.87
N GLU A 195 -11.11 -2.76 24.57
CA GLU A 195 -11.21 -3.85 25.54
C GLU A 195 -9.93 -4.68 25.53
N PRO A 196 -8.97 -4.40 26.44
CA PRO A 196 -7.82 -5.26 26.66
C PRO A 196 -8.30 -6.63 27.15
N MET A 197 -7.99 -7.68 26.40
CA MET A 197 -8.44 -9.05 26.72
C MET A 197 -7.36 -9.83 27.44
N THR A 198 -6.12 -9.68 26.97
CA THR A 198 -4.93 -10.31 27.53
C THR A 198 -3.78 -9.31 27.56
N GLN A 199 -2.58 -9.73 27.97
CA GLN A 199 -1.40 -8.86 27.93
C GLN A 199 -1.06 -8.37 26.51
N ASP A 200 -1.39 -9.17 25.49
CA ASP A 200 -0.99 -8.93 24.10
C ASP A 200 -2.18 -8.78 23.14
N VAL A 201 -3.41 -9.10 23.54
CA VAL A 201 -4.60 -8.99 22.69
C VAL A 201 -5.55 -7.91 23.21
N THR A 202 -5.88 -6.96 22.33
CA THR A 202 -6.89 -5.93 22.59
C THR A 202 -7.96 -5.97 21.49
N LYS A 203 -9.23 -5.96 21.89
CA LYS A 203 -10.37 -5.81 20.97
C LYS A 203 -10.74 -4.33 20.85
N TYR A 204 -10.98 -3.90 19.62
CA TYR A 204 -11.41 -2.55 19.30
C TYR A 204 -12.76 -2.60 18.61
N ALA A 205 -13.68 -1.75 19.06
CA ALA A 205 -14.91 -1.47 18.34
C ALA A 205 -14.83 -0.07 17.71
N PHE A 206 -15.37 0.07 16.51
CA PHE A 206 -15.45 1.32 15.78
C PHE A 206 -16.89 1.62 15.43
N ALA A 207 -17.31 2.88 15.60
CA ALA A 207 -18.60 3.37 15.12
C ALA A 207 -18.38 4.49 14.09
N SER A 208 -19.35 4.71 13.20
CA SER A 208 -19.27 5.84 12.27
C SER A 208 -19.09 7.16 13.02
N TRP A 209 -18.30 8.07 12.45
CA TRP A 209 -18.03 9.37 13.06
C TRP A 209 -19.31 10.19 13.32
N ASP A 210 -20.25 10.12 12.38
CA ASP A 210 -21.54 10.82 12.39
C ASP A 210 -22.69 10.01 13.03
N GLY A 211 -22.42 8.78 13.46
CA GLY A 211 -23.43 7.87 14.02
C GLY A 211 -24.31 7.16 12.99
N ALA A 212 -24.07 7.33 11.69
CA ALA A 212 -24.75 6.56 10.65
C ALA A 212 -24.36 5.07 10.72
N PRO A 213 -25.19 4.16 10.17
CA PRO A 213 -24.79 2.77 10.01
C PRO A 213 -23.54 2.67 9.13
N LEU A 214 -22.56 1.88 9.58
CA LEU A 214 -21.37 1.57 8.81
C LEU A 214 -21.75 0.79 7.54
N PRO A 215 -20.88 0.79 6.50
CA PRO A 215 -21.11 -0.03 5.31
C PRO A 215 -21.38 -1.51 5.63
N ALA A 216 -22.13 -2.18 4.76
CA ALA A 216 -22.37 -3.61 4.92
C ALA A 216 -21.08 -4.40 4.63
N TRP A 217 -20.94 -5.56 5.26
CA TRP A 217 -19.82 -6.47 5.06
C TRP A 217 -20.26 -7.93 5.19
N THR A 218 -19.44 -8.84 4.71
CA THR A 218 -19.68 -10.30 4.77
C THR A 218 -18.62 -10.96 5.64
N ALA A 219 -18.99 -12.03 6.35
CA ALA A 219 -18.05 -12.76 7.20
C ALA A 219 -16.79 -13.19 6.43
N GLY A 220 -15.63 -13.09 7.08
CA GLY A 220 -14.31 -13.24 6.44
C GLY A 220 -13.69 -11.93 5.95
N ALA A 221 -14.46 -10.84 5.89
CA ALA A 221 -13.91 -9.54 5.51
C ALA A 221 -12.93 -8.98 6.55
N HIS A 222 -11.98 -8.19 6.05
CA HIS A 222 -11.08 -7.36 6.84
C HIS A 222 -11.26 -5.87 6.51
N ILE A 223 -10.70 -5.02 7.36
CA ILE A 223 -10.57 -3.58 7.12
C ILE A 223 -9.12 -3.16 7.27
N ASP A 224 -8.76 -2.10 6.55
CA ASP A 224 -7.49 -1.41 6.74
C ASP A 224 -7.64 -0.32 7.76
N VAL A 225 -6.81 -0.35 8.78
CA VAL A 225 -6.74 0.69 9.80
C VAL A 225 -5.52 1.56 9.53
N VAL A 226 -5.76 2.84 9.33
CA VAL A 226 -4.70 3.85 9.30
C VAL A 226 -4.26 4.11 10.75
N VAL A 227 -3.17 3.46 11.17
CA VAL A 227 -2.62 3.61 12.52
C VAL A 227 -1.85 4.93 12.63
N THR A 228 -0.94 5.16 11.68
CA THR A 228 -0.20 6.41 11.43
C THR A 228 0.04 6.54 9.92
N PRO A 229 0.51 7.68 9.37
CA PRO A 229 0.76 7.81 7.93
C PRO A 229 1.66 6.73 7.33
N GLU A 230 2.54 6.12 8.13
CA GLU A 230 3.46 5.05 7.72
C GLU A 230 2.88 3.63 7.96
N TYR A 231 1.84 3.52 8.77
CA TYR A 231 1.26 2.24 9.20
C TYR A 231 -0.20 2.12 8.80
N LEU A 232 -0.42 1.47 7.65
CA LEU A 232 -1.71 0.90 7.25
C LEU A 232 -1.68 -0.61 7.53
N ARG A 233 -2.62 -1.13 8.33
CA ARG A 233 -2.65 -2.56 8.71
C ARG A 233 -4.02 -3.16 8.53
N GLN A 234 -4.03 -4.41 8.05
CA GLN A 234 -5.24 -5.21 7.88
C GLN A 234 -5.58 -5.90 9.18
N TYR A 235 -6.87 -5.91 9.53
CA TYR A 235 -7.40 -6.70 10.62
C TYR A 235 -8.72 -7.34 10.20
N SER A 236 -8.79 -8.67 10.28
CA SER A 236 -10.03 -9.40 10.04
C SER A 236 -11.09 -8.98 11.04
N MET A 237 -12.32 -8.80 10.55
CA MET A 237 -13.44 -8.41 11.40
C MET A 237 -13.92 -9.61 12.21
N SER A 238 -14.20 -9.36 13.49
CA SER A 238 -14.60 -10.36 14.49
C SER A 238 -16.00 -10.14 15.05
N GLY A 239 -16.72 -9.11 14.58
CA GLY A 239 -18.09 -8.82 15.01
C GLY A 239 -19.15 -9.61 14.25
N ASP A 240 -20.42 -9.31 14.54
CA ASP A 240 -21.56 -9.81 13.76
C ASP A 240 -21.74 -8.96 12.48
N PRO A 241 -21.68 -9.55 11.27
CA PRO A 241 -21.93 -8.82 10.02
C PRO A 241 -23.29 -8.13 9.92
N ALA A 242 -24.29 -8.57 10.70
CA ALA A 242 -25.60 -7.93 10.75
C ALA A 242 -25.61 -6.64 11.60
N ASP A 243 -24.66 -6.47 12.52
CA ASP A 243 -24.55 -5.27 13.35
C ASP A 243 -23.82 -4.16 12.60
N ARG A 244 -24.59 -3.28 11.95
CA ARG A 244 -24.05 -2.11 11.26
C ARG A 244 -23.78 -0.91 12.16
N SER A 245 -24.00 -1.03 13.47
CA SER A 245 -23.67 0.05 14.42
C SER A 245 -22.18 0.11 14.74
N ARG A 246 -21.47 -1.02 14.58
CA ARG A 246 -20.03 -1.10 14.85
C ARG A 246 -19.30 -2.10 13.97
N TYR A 247 -18.02 -1.84 13.73
CA TYR A 247 -17.05 -2.86 13.31
C TYR A 247 -16.22 -3.28 14.51
N GLU A 248 -15.84 -4.55 14.58
CA GLU A 248 -15.01 -5.09 15.66
C GLU A 248 -13.79 -5.82 15.10
N ILE A 249 -12.62 -5.60 15.70
CA ILE A 249 -11.37 -6.29 15.36
C ILE A 249 -10.64 -6.75 16.62
N GLY A 250 -9.86 -7.82 16.50
CA GLY A 250 -8.88 -8.23 17.51
C GLY A 250 -7.46 -7.95 17.04
N VAL A 251 -6.65 -7.30 17.87
CA VAL A 251 -5.27 -6.94 17.53
C VAL A 251 -4.31 -7.59 18.50
N LEU A 252 -3.48 -8.51 17.99
CA LEU A 252 -2.32 -9.04 18.71
C LEU A 252 -1.16 -8.03 18.62
N ARG A 253 -0.54 -7.73 19.76
CA ARG A 253 0.68 -6.91 19.85
C ARG A 253 1.88 -7.77 19.45
N GLU A 254 2.62 -7.31 18.45
CA GLU A 254 3.87 -7.94 18.02
C GLU A 254 5.04 -7.00 18.27
N ASP A 255 5.84 -7.29 19.30
CA ASP A 255 6.95 -6.41 19.70
C ASP A 255 8.14 -6.47 18.72
N ALA A 256 8.33 -7.60 18.05
CA ALA A 256 9.36 -7.80 17.01
C ALA A 256 8.86 -7.52 15.58
N GLY A 257 7.61 -7.09 15.43
CA GLY A 257 7.03 -6.79 14.11
C GLY A 257 7.44 -5.42 13.58
N ARG A 258 6.82 -5.01 12.45
CA ARG A 258 7.03 -3.71 11.80
C ARG A 258 6.44 -2.51 12.56
N GLY A 259 6.27 -2.58 13.89
CA GLY A 259 5.81 -1.47 14.74
C GLY A 259 4.31 -1.12 14.71
N GLY A 260 3.54 -1.52 13.67
CA GLY A 260 2.14 -1.14 13.50
C GLY A 260 1.20 -1.54 14.65
N SER A 261 1.21 -2.81 15.06
CA SER A 261 0.35 -3.30 16.16
C SER A 261 0.73 -2.69 17.51
N LYS A 262 2.03 -2.53 17.78
CA LYS A 262 2.55 -1.84 18.96
C LYS A 262 2.09 -0.38 19.03
N MET A 263 2.13 0.32 17.90
CA MET A 263 1.66 1.70 17.81
C MET A 263 0.16 1.79 18.04
N LEU A 264 -0.63 0.88 17.44
CA LEU A 264 -2.08 0.80 17.64
C LEU A 264 -2.42 0.64 19.12
N HIS A 265 -1.83 -0.35 19.79
CA HIS A 265 -2.00 -0.59 21.23
C HIS A 265 -1.64 0.62 22.11
N ARG A 266 -0.67 1.44 21.67
CA ARG A 266 -0.23 2.63 22.41
C ARG A 266 -1.15 3.84 22.25
N ILE A 267 -1.70 4.06 21.05
CA ILE A 267 -2.34 5.34 20.71
C ILE A 267 -3.85 5.27 20.47
N PHE A 268 -4.42 4.07 20.33
CA PHE A 268 -5.86 3.90 20.12
C PHE A 268 -6.57 3.86 21.47
N THR A 269 -7.23 4.97 21.79
CA THR A 269 -8.11 5.13 22.95
C THR A 269 -9.53 5.40 22.49
N GLU A 270 -10.51 5.17 23.36
CA GLU A 270 -11.91 5.50 23.08
C GLU A 270 -12.08 6.98 22.67
N GLY A 271 -13.00 7.23 21.75
CA GLY A 271 -13.26 8.55 21.15
C GLY A 271 -12.27 8.97 20.06
N ARG A 272 -11.14 8.26 19.88
CA ARG A 272 -10.15 8.59 18.84
C ARG A 272 -10.77 8.49 17.45
N ARG A 273 -10.60 9.55 16.65
CA ARG A 273 -10.91 9.52 15.21
C ARG A 273 -9.96 8.58 14.49
N VAL A 274 -10.52 7.73 13.65
CA VAL A 274 -9.81 6.75 12.83
C VAL A 274 -10.36 6.77 11.41
N PHE A 275 -9.52 6.41 10.45
CA PHE A 275 -9.92 6.20 9.08
C PHE A 275 -9.71 4.74 8.73
N LEU A 276 -10.76 4.13 8.20
CA LEU A 276 -10.82 2.72 7.85
C LEU A 276 -11.00 2.61 6.35
N SER A 277 -10.49 1.56 5.69
CA SER A 277 -10.97 1.25 4.34
C SER A 277 -12.46 0.86 4.37
N LYS A 278 -13.09 0.83 3.19
CA LYS A 278 -14.28 0.00 3.01
C LYS A 278 -13.92 -1.49 3.27
N PRO A 279 -14.84 -2.33 3.75
CA PRO A 279 -14.59 -3.75 3.96
C PRO A 279 -14.14 -4.46 2.68
N ILE A 280 -13.13 -5.33 2.80
CA ILE A 280 -12.60 -6.15 1.70
C ILE A 280 -12.69 -7.61 2.13
N ASN A 281 -13.21 -8.49 1.26
CA ASN A 281 -13.30 -9.93 1.57
C ASN A 281 -12.54 -10.76 0.54
N HIS A 282 -11.57 -11.54 1.02
CA HIS A 282 -10.82 -12.53 0.25
C HIS A 282 -10.91 -13.93 0.88
N PHE A 283 -11.70 -14.06 1.95
CA PHE A 283 -11.87 -15.30 2.69
C PHE A 283 -13.37 -15.57 2.83
N GLU A 284 -14.00 -15.89 1.70
CA GLU A 284 -15.45 -15.96 1.62
C GLU A 284 -16.02 -17.25 2.23
N LEU A 285 -17.20 -17.12 2.87
CA LEU A 285 -17.93 -18.25 3.43
C LEU A 285 -18.78 -18.94 2.36
N VAL A 286 -18.64 -20.26 2.22
CA VAL A 286 -19.56 -21.09 1.44
C VAL A 286 -20.83 -21.32 2.26
N GLU A 287 -21.82 -20.46 2.09
CA GLU A 287 -23.08 -20.50 2.87
C GLU A 287 -23.96 -21.72 2.56
N GLY A 288 -23.73 -22.39 1.42
CA GLY A 288 -24.42 -23.62 1.03
C GLY A 288 -23.86 -24.91 1.65
N ALA A 289 -22.82 -24.82 2.49
CA ALA A 289 -22.23 -25.98 3.14
C ALA A 289 -23.22 -26.67 4.08
N THR A 290 -23.20 -28.01 4.09
CA THR A 290 -24.05 -28.81 4.99
C THR A 290 -23.48 -28.90 6.40
N LYS A 291 -22.15 -28.76 6.55
CA LYS A 291 -21.46 -28.56 7.83
C LYS A 291 -20.17 -27.77 7.63
N THR A 292 -19.87 -26.85 8.54
CA THR A 292 -18.62 -26.08 8.51
C THR A 292 -17.80 -26.28 9.79
N PHE A 293 -16.52 -26.61 9.65
CA PHE A 293 -15.54 -26.63 10.75
C PHE A 293 -14.74 -25.32 10.73
N LEU A 294 -14.77 -24.58 11.84
CA LEU A 294 -14.07 -23.31 11.99
C LEU A 294 -12.88 -23.50 12.94
N MET A 295 -11.66 -23.43 12.41
CA MET A 295 -10.42 -23.79 13.10
C MET A 295 -9.58 -22.53 13.36
N GLY A 296 -9.71 -21.96 14.56
CA GLY A 296 -9.00 -20.75 14.95
C GLY A 296 -7.76 -21.04 15.80
N GLY A 297 -6.59 -20.59 15.37
CA GLY A 297 -5.34 -20.66 16.12
C GLY A 297 -4.89 -19.28 16.62
N GLY A 298 -4.84 -19.08 17.93
CA GLY A 298 -4.45 -17.78 18.52
C GLY A 298 -5.33 -16.64 18.00
N ILE A 299 -4.72 -15.55 17.51
CA ILE A 299 -5.50 -14.40 16.99
C ILE A 299 -6.27 -14.70 15.70
N GLY A 300 -5.95 -15.81 14.99
CA GLY A 300 -6.72 -16.29 13.83
C GLY A 300 -8.15 -16.71 14.16
N ILE A 301 -8.55 -16.65 15.44
CA ILE A 301 -9.94 -16.79 15.88
C ILE A 301 -10.87 -15.69 15.32
N THR A 302 -10.35 -14.51 14.96
CA THR A 302 -11.17 -13.36 14.56
C THR A 302 -12.08 -13.62 13.35
N PRO A 303 -11.61 -14.08 12.17
CA PRO A 303 -12.50 -14.40 11.06
C PRO A 303 -13.45 -15.57 11.40
N MET A 304 -13.02 -16.51 12.24
CA MET A 304 -13.84 -17.66 12.65
C MET A 304 -15.07 -17.21 13.45
N ILE A 305 -14.94 -16.18 14.30
CA ILE A 305 -16.07 -15.62 15.04
C ILE A 305 -17.09 -15.00 14.08
N ALA A 306 -16.64 -14.24 13.08
CA ALA A 306 -17.53 -13.65 12.08
C ALA A 306 -18.27 -14.73 11.28
N PHE A 307 -17.59 -15.81 10.88
CA PHE A 307 -18.24 -16.96 10.25
C PHE A 307 -19.27 -17.63 11.16
N ALA A 308 -18.94 -17.84 12.44
CA ALA A 308 -19.85 -18.43 13.41
C ALA A 308 -21.13 -17.60 13.60
N HIS A 309 -21.01 -16.26 13.68
CA HIS A 309 -22.18 -15.36 13.67
C HIS A 309 -23.05 -15.58 12.44
N ARG A 310 -22.44 -15.59 11.25
CA ARG A 310 -23.18 -15.76 9.98
C ARG A 310 -23.86 -17.12 9.88
N LEU A 311 -23.14 -18.20 10.19
CA LEU A 311 -23.67 -19.57 10.14
C LEU A 311 -24.79 -19.78 11.15
N HIS A 312 -24.66 -19.21 12.35
CA HIS A 312 -25.73 -19.22 13.35
C HIS A 312 -26.99 -18.49 12.87
N ALA A 313 -26.84 -17.30 12.28
CA ALA A 313 -27.96 -16.54 11.74
C ALA A 313 -28.68 -17.28 10.60
N LEU A 314 -27.96 -18.09 9.83
CA LEU A 314 -28.51 -18.95 8.77
C LEU A 314 -29.13 -20.25 9.30
N GLY A 315 -28.86 -20.63 10.56
CA GLY A 315 -29.25 -21.92 11.12
C GLY A 315 -28.42 -23.10 10.59
N ASN A 316 -27.25 -22.82 9.99
CA ASN A 316 -26.38 -23.84 9.42
C ASN A 316 -25.65 -24.64 10.51
N GLN A 317 -25.27 -25.88 10.19
CA GLN A 317 -24.49 -26.71 11.10
C GLN A 317 -23.02 -26.29 11.08
N PHE A 318 -22.47 -25.96 12.25
CA PHE A 318 -21.05 -25.69 12.40
C PHE A 318 -20.53 -26.04 13.79
N GLU A 319 -19.21 -26.17 13.88
CA GLU A 319 -18.43 -26.30 15.11
C GLU A 319 -17.23 -25.35 15.03
N LEU A 320 -16.90 -24.71 16.15
CA LEU A 320 -15.77 -23.80 16.25
C LEU A 320 -14.75 -24.36 17.23
N HIS A 321 -13.54 -24.64 16.74
CA HIS A 321 -12.43 -25.13 17.53
C HIS A 321 -11.41 -24.02 17.71
N TYR A 322 -11.22 -23.56 18.95
CA TYR A 322 -10.27 -22.51 19.28
C TYR A 322 -9.05 -23.07 20.02
N SER A 323 -7.89 -22.97 19.37
CA SER A 323 -6.62 -23.49 19.87
C SER A 323 -5.66 -22.36 20.27
N ALA A 324 -5.00 -22.51 21.42
CA ALA A 324 -3.92 -21.63 21.85
C ALA A 324 -2.85 -22.36 22.65
N SER A 325 -1.63 -21.80 22.70
CA SER A 325 -0.53 -22.35 23.49
C SER A 325 -0.78 -22.21 24.99
N ARG A 326 -1.27 -21.05 25.44
CA ARG A 326 -1.63 -20.79 26.83
C ARG A 326 -3.03 -20.21 26.91
N LYS A 327 -3.86 -20.73 27.82
CA LYS A 327 -5.21 -20.19 28.05
C LYS A 327 -5.19 -18.69 28.38
N VAL A 328 -4.20 -18.25 29.17
CA VAL A 328 -4.09 -16.85 29.62
C VAL A 328 -3.80 -15.86 28.48
N ASP A 329 -3.26 -16.32 27.36
CA ASP A 329 -2.97 -15.47 26.19
C ASP A 329 -4.11 -15.48 25.16
N ALA A 330 -5.10 -16.37 25.33
CA ALA A 330 -6.22 -16.50 24.42
C ALA A 330 -7.21 -15.35 24.62
N GLY A 331 -7.31 -14.46 23.63
CA GLY A 331 -8.37 -13.44 23.59
C GLY A 331 -9.76 -14.07 23.36
N TYR A 332 -10.82 -13.26 23.50
CA TYR A 332 -12.23 -13.61 23.21
C TYR A 332 -12.88 -14.69 24.08
N LEU A 333 -12.23 -15.24 25.12
CA LEU A 333 -12.85 -16.30 25.95
C LEU A 333 -14.17 -15.87 26.58
N ASP A 334 -14.19 -14.66 27.14
CA ASP A 334 -15.39 -14.10 27.76
C ASP A 334 -16.49 -13.78 26.74
N ASP A 335 -16.12 -13.37 25.53
CA ASP A 335 -17.07 -13.13 24.43
C ASP A 335 -17.69 -14.43 23.95
N LEU A 336 -16.87 -15.44 23.68
CA LEU A 336 -17.29 -16.76 23.20
C LEU A 336 -18.20 -17.49 24.22
N ALA A 337 -18.09 -17.17 25.51
CA ALA A 337 -19.01 -17.69 26.53
C ALA A 337 -20.40 -17.04 26.50
N ARG A 338 -20.55 -15.87 25.87
CA ARG A 338 -21.79 -15.06 25.89
C ARG A 338 -22.55 -15.05 24.56
N VAL A 339 -21.94 -15.53 23.48
CA VAL A 339 -22.61 -15.62 22.18
C VAL A 339 -23.72 -16.69 22.20
N PRO A 340 -24.79 -16.53 21.38
CA PRO A 340 -25.90 -17.48 21.33
C PRO A 340 -25.53 -18.91 20.89
N TRP A 341 -24.34 -19.07 20.32
CA TRP A 341 -23.80 -20.32 19.78
C TRP A 341 -22.61 -20.86 20.60
N ALA A 342 -22.49 -20.44 21.87
CA ALA A 342 -21.41 -20.84 22.76
C ALA A 342 -21.29 -22.37 22.94
N ASP A 343 -22.40 -23.11 22.80
CA ASP A 343 -22.46 -24.57 22.84
C ASP A 343 -21.73 -25.24 21.66
N ARG A 344 -21.47 -24.50 20.59
CA ARG A 344 -20.74 -24.96 19.40
C ARG A 344 -19.24 -24.71 19.48
N VAL A 345 -18.74 -24.14 20.59
CA VAL A 345 -17.34 -23.78 20.78
C VAL A 345 -16.60 -24.85 21.58
N GLN A 346 -15.47 -25.31 21.08
CA GLN A 346 -14.56 -26.21 21.78
C GLN A 346 -13.16 -25.58 21.91
N PHE A 347 -12.64 -25.57 23.13
CA PHE A 347 -11.34 -24.96 23.44
C PHE A 347 -10.24 -26.01 23.57
N HIS A 348 -9.06 -25.70 23.03
CA HIS A 348 -7.88 -26.56 23.03
C HIS A 348 -6.65 -25.75 23.48
N PHE A 349 -6.35 -25.82 24.78
CA PHE A 349 -5.22 -25.09 25.37
C PHE A 349 -4.06 -26.00 25.71
N SER A 350 -2.89 -25.61 25.20
CA SER A 350 -1.74 -26.50 25.23
C SER A 350 -1.15 -26.68 26.62
N ASP A 351 -1.12 -25.60 27.40
CA ASP A 351 -0.72 -25.54 28.81
C ASP A 351 -1.68 -26.28 29.75
N GLN A 352 -2.91 -26.54 29.31
CA GLN A 352 -3.91 -27.33 30.04
C GLN A 352 -3.89 -28.82 29.65
N GLY A 353 -2.91 -29.24 28.85
CA GLY A 353 -2.78 -30.63 28.41
C GLY A 353 -3.79 -31.08 27.36
N THR A 354 -4.52 -30.15 26.73
CA THR A 354 -5.51 -30.44 25.68
C THR A 354 -4.96 -30.09 24.30
N ARG A 355 -5.46 -30.77 23.26
CA ARG A 355 -5.20 -30.50 21.84
C ARG A 355 -6.42 -30.92 21.03
N ALA A 356 -6.63 -30.23 19.91
CA ALA A 356 -7.57 -30.68 18.89
C ALA A 356 -6.97 -31.91 18.21
N ASP A 357 -7.61 -33.07 18.35
CA ASP A 357 -7.29 -34.26 17.57
C ASP A 357 -7.90 -34.11 16.18
N LEU A 358 -7.12 -33.56 15.25
CA LEU A 358 -7.62 -33.11 13.95
C LEU A 358 -8.13 -34.25 13.08
N ASP A 359 -7.47 -35.42 13.12
CA ASP A 359 -7.91 -36.59 12.35
C ASP A 359 -9.23 -37.15 12.90
N VAL A 360 -9.44 -37.13 14.22
CA VAL A 360 -10.71 -37.53 14.82
C VAL A 360 -11.82 -36.51 14.55
N LEU A 361 -11.53 -35.21 14.70
CA LEU A 361 -12.51 -34.14 14.52
C LEU A 361 -13.01 -34.03 13.07
N LEU A 362 -12.11 -34.20 12.11
CA LEU A 362 -12.40 -34.09 10.69
C LEU A 362 -12.75 -35.45 10.05
N ALA A 363 -12.82 -36.53 10.84
CA ALA A 363 -13.12 -37.86 10.31
C ALA A 363 -14.50 -37.92 9.62
N GLY A 364 -14.60 -38.80 8.62
CA GLY A 364 -15.88 -39.17 8.03
C GLY A 364 -16.50 -38.07 7.17
N TYR A 365 -15.67 -37.40 6.35
CA TYR A 365 -16.10 -36.41 5.37
C TYR A 365 -17.39 -36.82 4.65
N ARG A 366 -18.28 -35.83 4.48
CA ARG A 366 -19.49 -35.96 3.66
C ARG A 366 -19.53 -34.82 2.64
N PRO A 367 -20.12 -35.04 1.44
CA PRO A 367 -20.28 -33.99 0.46
C PRO A 367 -20.93 -32.73 1.05
N GLY A 368 -20.31 -31.58 0.78
CA GLY A 368 -20.73 -30.28 1.29
C GLY A 368 -20.23 -29.94 2.71
N TRP A 369 -19.34 -30.76 3.30
CA TRP A 369 -18.59 -30.34 4.48
C TRP A 369 -17.43 -29.43 4.09
N HIS A 370 -17.21 -28.35 4.83
CA HIS A 370 -16.11 -27.41 4.61
C HIS A 370 -15.30 -27.22 5.89
N VAL A 371 -14.00 -26.99 5.74
CA VAL A 371 -13.10 -26.59 6.83
C VAL A 371 -12.46 -25.25 6.51
N TYR A 372 -12.48 -24.35 7.48
CA TYR A 372 -11.85 -23.03 7.44
C TYR A 372 -10.81 -22.96 8.55
N THR A 373 -9.61 -22.46 8.24
CA THR A 373 -8.55 -22.30 9.23
C THR A 373 -7.83 -20.96 9.13
N CYS A 374 -7.49 -20.38 10.27
CA CYS A 374 -6.62 -19.22 10.35
C CYS A 374 -5.80 -19.26 11.65
N GLY A 375 -4.51 -18.96 11.58
CA GLY A 375 -3.61 -18.98 12.74
C GLY A 375 -2.14 -19.08 12.35
N PRO A 376 -1.26 -19.54 13.27
CA PRO A 376 0.13 -19.81 12.94
C PRO A 376 0.26 -20.87 11.84
N ASP A 377 1.28 -20.73 10.98
CA ASP A 377 1.50 -21.60 9.81
C ASP A 377 1.42 -23.10 10.15
N ARG A 378 2.20 -23.55 11.14
CA ARG A 378 2.18 -24.96 11.59
C ARG A 378 0.80 -25.47 12.00
N TYR A 379 -0.03 -24.61 12.59
CA TYR A 379 -1.38 -24.98 12.98
C TYR A 379 -2.28 -25.16 11.75
N MET A 380 -2.24 -24.19 10.82
CA MET A 380 -3.04 -24.24 9.60
C MET A 380 -2.64 -25.42 8.71
N THR A 381 -1.34 -25.65 8.52
CA THR A 381 -0.82 -26.80 7.77
C THR A 381 -1.33 -28.11 8.37
N GLY A 382 -1.28 -28.27 9.70
CA GLY A 382 -1.82 -29.45 10.36
C GLY A 382 -3.32 -29.67 10.13
N VAL A 383 -4.12 -28.60 10.13
CA VAL A 383 -5.56 -28.67 9.82
C VAL A 383 -5.80 -29.10 8.37
N MET A 384 -5.08 -28.49 7.42
CA MET A 384 -5.28 -28.74 5.99
C MET A 384 -4.83 -30.15 5.59
N GLU A 385 -3.72 -30.62 6.13
CA GLU A 385 -3.25 -32.00 5.93
C GLU A 385 -4.18 -33.03 6.56
N ALA A 386 -4.71 -32.76 7.77
CA ALA A 386 -5.69 -33.64 8.39
C ALA A 386 -6.98 -33.71 7.56
N ALA A 387 -7.51 -32.57 7.12
CA ALA A 387 -8.68 -32.53 6.25
C ALA A 387 -8.48 -33.33 4.97
N GLU A 388 -7.29 -33.21 4.35
CA GLU A 388 -6.93 -34.00 3.17
C GLU A 388 -6.95 -35.49 3.44
N ARG A 389 -6.29 -35.93 4.53
CA ARG A 389 -6.28 -37.34 4.93
C ARG A 389 -7.67 -37.89 5.18
N GLN A 390 -8.59 -37.06 5.70
CA GLN A 390 -9.97 -37.43 5.96
C GLN A 390 -10.90 -37.30 4.75
N GLY A 391 -10.37 -36.92 3.58
CA GLY A 391 -11.07 -36.94 2.30
C GLY A 391 -11.79 -35.65 1.92
N PHE A 392 -11.49 -34.52 2.58
CA PHE A 392 -12.00 -33.23 2.14
C PHE A 392 -11.36 -32.86 0.79
N PRO A 393 -12.16 -32.53 -0.23
CA PRO A 393 -11.62 -32.03 -1.49
C PRO A 393 -10.99 -30.64 -1.32
N GLU A 394 -10.20 -30.21 -2.30
CA GLU A 394 -9.48 -28.94 -2.26
C GLU A 394 -10.42 -27.73 -2.09
N ASP A 395 -11.54 -27.69 -2.81
CA ASP A 395 -12.56 -26.64 -2.73
C ASP A 395 -13.34 -26.61 -1.40
N ALA A 396 -13.19 -27.64 -0.58
CA ALA A 396 -13.75 -27.71 0.77
C ALA A 396 -12.76 -27.26 1.87
N ARG A 397 -11.51 -26.94 1.51
CA ARG A 397 -10.43 -26.56 2.43
C ARG A 397 -10.05 -25.10 2.22
N HIS A 398 -10.28 -24.27 3.23
CA HIS A 398 -10.12 -22.81 3.16
C HIS A 398 -9.14 -22.31 4.22
N LEU A 399 -8.21 -21.44 3.86
CA LEU A 399 -7.28 -20.82 4.82
C LEU A 399 -7.04 -19.33 4.54
N GLU A 400 -6.65 -18.58 5.56
CA GLU A 400 -6.18 -17.19 5.46
C GLU A 400 -4.87 -17.00 6.25
N TYR A 401 -3.87 -16.39 5.62
CA TYR A 401 -2.58 -16.06 6.23
C TYR A 401 -2.56 -14.62 6.74
N PHE A 402 -2.15 -14.43 8.01
CA PHE A 402 -1.86 -13.09 8.56
C PHE A 402 -0.40 -12.66 8.38
N SER A 403 0.49 -13.64 8.23
CA SER A 403 1.92 -13.44 8.02
C SER A 403 2.37 -14.32 6.86
N VAL A 404 3.41 -13.89 6.15
CA VAL A 404 3.99 -14.66 5.05
C VAL A 404 4.58 -15.97 5.62
N PRO A 405 4.21 -17.14 5.07
CA PRO A 405 4.84 -18.41 5.41
C PRO A 405 6.32 -18.43 5.07
N GLU A 406 7.08 -19.36 5.66
CA GLU A 406 8.43 -19.65 5.19
C GLU A 406 8.38 -20.15 3.75
N GLN A 407 9.19 -19.55 2.89
CA GLN A 407 9.22 -19.86 1.47
C GLN A 407 10.49 -20.61 1.09
N PRO A 408 10.45 -21.46 0.05
CA PRO A 408 11.67 -21.99 -0.54
C PRO A 408 12.49 -20.86 -1.18
N ASP A 409 13.80 -21.06 -1.29
CA ASP A 409 14.67 -20.15 -2.04
C ASP A 409 14.33 -20.21 -3.53
N PHE A 410 13.62 -19.21 -4.02
CA PHE A 410 13.29 -19.08 -5.43
C PHE A 410 14.47 -18.55 -6.25
N VAL A 411 14.67 -19.11 -7.44
CA VAL A 411 15.63 -18.58 -8.42
C VAL A 411 14.89 -17.67 -9.40
N ASN A 412 15.28 -16.39 -9.43
CA ASN A 412 14.65 -15.43 -10.33
C ASN A 412 15.31 -15.46 -11.71
N HIS A 413 14.47 -15.54 -12.74
CA HIS A 413 14.87 -15.34 -14.13
C HIS A 413 14.25 -14.06 -14.68
N ALA A 414 14.93 -13.42 -15.63
CA ALA A 414 14.39 -12.29 -16.34
C ALA A 414 13.37 -12.76 -17.39
N PHE A 415 12.30 -12.00 -17.58
CA PHE A 415 11.24 -12.29 -18.55
C PHE A 415 10.57 -10.99 -18.99
N THR A 416 9.73 -11.05 -20.03
CA THR A 416 9.01 -9.88 -20.53
C THR A 416 7.53 -9.94 -20.11
N VAL A 417 6.97 -8.83 -19.65
CA VAL A 417 5.53 -8.65 -19.44
C VAL A 417 4.97 -7.81 -20.57
N LYS A 418 3.93 -8.31 -21.25
CA LYS A 418 3.13 -7.57 -22.24
C LYS A 418 1.81 -7.14 -21.62
N LEU A 419 1.35 -5.94 -21.95
CA LEU A 419 0.06 -5.41 -21.51
C LEU A 419 -0.92 -5.45 -22.68
N ALA A 420 -2.00 -6.21 -22.56
CA ALA A 420 -2.92 -6.49 -23.65
C ALA A 420 -3.65 -5.24 -24.17
N ARG A 421 -4.00 -4.30 -23.29
CA ARG A 421 -4.79 -3.11 -23.65
C ARG A 421 -3.94 -2.00 -24.24
N SER A 422 -2.73 -1.81 -23.71
CA SER A 422 -1.81 -0.76 -24.17
C SER A 422 -0.83 -1.24 -25.26
N GLY A 423 -0.63 -2.54 -25.43
CA GLY A 423 0.35 -3.13 -26.33
C GLY A 423 1.81 -2.93 -25.90
N ARG A 424 2.05 -2.30 -24.74
CA ARG A 424 3.39 -2.04 -24.19
C ARG A 424 4.00 -3.34 -23.66
N ALA A 425 5.33 -3.42 -23.72
CA ALA A 425 6.10 -4.54 -23.19
C ALA A 425 7.21 -4.01 -22.27
N PHE A 426 7.48 -4.76 -21.18
CA PHE A 426 8.46 -4.40 -20.18
C PHE A 426 9.32 -5.60 -19.80
N ASP A 427 10.62 -5.38 -19.70
CA ASP A 427 11.53 -6.39 -19.19
C ASP A 427 11.53 -6.37 -17.66
N ILE A 428 11.25 -7.53 -17.07
CA ILE A 428 11.25 -7.75 -15.63
C ILE A 428 12.60 -8.36 -15.25
N PRO A 429 13.52 -7.59 -14.64
CA PRO A 429 14.81 -8.11 -14.25
C PRO A 429 14.68 -9.05 -13.04
N GLN A 430 15.75 -9.78 -12.72
CA GLN A 430 15.75 -10.79 -11.64
C GLN A 430 15.55 -10.19 -10.24
N ASP A 431 15.91 -8.92 -10.07
CA ASP A 431 15.91 -8.19 -8.80
C ASP A 431 14.67 -7.31 -8.58
N LYS A 432 13.72 -7.28 -9.53
CA LYS A 432 12.47 -6.51 -9.41
C LYS A 432 11.24 -7.36 -9.61
N THR A 433 10.15 -6.96 -8.96
CA THR A 433 8.83 -7.56 -9.16
C THR A 433 8.14 -6.98 -10.41
N ILE A 434 7.08 -7.64 -10.89
CA ILE A 434 6.26 -7.11 -11.99
C ILE A 434 5.68 -5.76 -11.57
N ALA A 435 5.11 -5.70 -10.37
CA ALA A 435 4.49 -4.49 -9.83
C ALA A 435 5.46 -3.29 -9.80
N ASP A 436 6.70 -3.49 -9.34
CA ASP A 436 7.70 -2.42 -9.29
C ASP A 436 8.03 -1.88 -10.69
N VAL A 437 8.23 -2.77 -11.67
CA VAL A 437 8.55 -2.36 -13.03
C VAL A 437 7.39 -1.62 -13.67
N LEU A 438 6.15 -2.07 -13.46
CA LEU A 438 4.96 -1.40 -13.97
C LEU A 438 4.81 0.00 -13.38
N LEU A 439 4.94 0.12 -12.05
CA LEU A 439 4.86 1.41 -11.34
C LEU A 439 5.98 2.38 -11.77
N ASP A 440 7.22 1.89 -11.89
CA ASP A 440 8.38 2.67 -12.36
C ASP A 440 8.15 3.24 -13.77
N ASN A 441 7.35 2.55 -14.59
CA ASN A 441 7.00 2.93 -15.95
C ASN A 441 5.65 3.65 -16.07
N GLY A 442 5.06 4.08 -14.94
CA GLY A 442 3.81 4.83 -14.90
C GLY A 442 2.56 4.00 -15.20
N ILE A 443 2.66 2.67 -15.21
CA ILE A 443 1.49 1.78 -15.29
C ILE A 443 0.91 1.63 -13.89
N HIS A 444 -0.35 2.00 -13.74
CA HIS A 444 -1.03 1.89 -12.46
C HIS A 444 -1.34 0.43 -12.12
N VAL A 445 -0.84 0.00 -10.97
CA VAL A 445 -1.17 -1.27 -10.32
C VAL A 445 -1.35 -0.99 -8.84
N ASP A 446 -2.43 -1.45 -8.25
CA ASP A 446 -2.64 -1.30 -6.82
C ASP A 446 -1.70 -2.24 -6.05
N VAL A 447 -0.82 -1.69 -5.21
CA VAL A 447 0.08 -2.49 -4.37
C VAL A 447 -0.09 -2.06 -2.91
N LYS A 448 -0.14 -3.06 -2.02
CA LYS A 448 -0.38 -2.82 -0.59
C LYS A 448 0.59 -3.57 0.31
N CYS A 449 0.43 -4.90 0.46
CA CYS A 449 1.33 -5.67 1.34
C CYS A 449 2.73 -5.84 0.74
N ALA A 450 2.82 -5.91 -0.60
CA ALA A 450 4.02 -6.32 -1.34
C ALA A 450 4.58 -7.70 -0.92
N ASP A 451 3.76 -8.52 -0.26
CA ASP A 451 4.15 -9.77 0.42
C ASP A 451 3.36 -10.99 -0.11
N GLY A 452 2.49 -10.80 -1.11
CA GLY A 452 1.71 -11.89 -1.73
C GLY A 452 0.51 -12.40 -0.92
N ILE A 453 0.13 -11.71 0.17
CA ILE A 453 -0.92 -12.18 1.11
C ILE A 453 -2.22 -11.37 1.08
N CYS A 454 -2.24 -10.20 0.41
CA CYS A 454 -3.43 -9.33 0.42
C CYS A 454 -4.27 -9.36 -0.87
N GLY A 455 -3.74 -9.89 -1.98
CA GLY A 455 -4.46 -9.95 -3.27
C GLY A 455 -4.72 -8.61 -3.98
N VAL A 456 -4.38 -7.46 -3.41
CA VAL A 456 -4.66 -6.14 -4.01
C VAL A 456 -3.98 -5.95 -5.37
N CYS A 457 -2.75 -6.44 -5.56
CA CYS A 457 -2.02 -6.31 -6.83
C CYS A 457 -2.36 -7.41 -7.85
N LYS A 458 -3.58 -7.95 -7.77
CA LYS A 458 -4.07 -8.97 -8.66
C LYS A 458 -4.41 -8.37 -10.03
N CYS A 459 -3.94 -9.01 -11.09
CA CYS A 459 -4.26 -8.66 -12.47
C CYS A 459 -4.74 -9.89 -13.24
N GLY A 460 -5.52 -9.68 -14.30
CA GLY A 460 -5.88 -10.76 -15.21
C GLY A 460 -4.65 -11.26 -15.99
N LEU A 461 -4.50 -12.58 -16.08
CA LEU A 461 -3.51 -13.26 -16.90
C LEU A 461 -4.18 -13.66 -18.22
N VAL A 462 -3.67 -13.13 -19.34
CA VAL A 462 -4.19 -13.40 -20.69
C VAL A 462 -3.44 -14.55 -21.34
N GLU A 463 -2.11 -14.60 -21.17
CA GLU A 463 -1.24 -15.60 -21.79
C GLU A 463 0.05 -15.79 -20.98
N GLY A 464 0.62 -16.99 -21.05
CA GLY A 464 1.90 -17.33 -20.42
C GLY A 464 1.74 -18.17 -19.16
N GLU A 465 2.83 -18.81 -18.74
CA GLU A 465 2.87 -19.64 -17.54
C GLU A 465 3.48 -18.86 -16.37
N VAL A 466 2.87 -18.96 -15.20
CA VAL A 466 3.23 -18.18 -14.01
C VAL A 466 3.72 -19.11 -12.89
N GLU A 467 4.86 -18.75 -12.29
CA GLU A 467 5.26 -19.27 -11.00
C GLU A 467 4.57 -18.43 -9.92
N HIS A 468 3.46 -18.95 -9.41
CA HIS A 468 2.69 -18.30 -8.35
C HIS A 468 3.43 -18.38 -7.02
N ARG A 469 3.74 -17.21 -6.45
CA ARG A 469 4.41 -17.06 -5.15
C ARG A 469 3.52 -16.35 -4.13
N ASP A 470 2.22 -16.26 -4.44
CA ASP A 470 1.20 -15.70 -3.59
C ASP A 470 0.42 -16.78 -2.81
N PHE A 471 -0.28 -16.36 -1.77
CA PHE A 471 -1.04 -17.24 -0.88
C PHE A 471 -2.54 -16.92 -0.86
N VAL A 472 -3.02 -16.20 -1.88
CA VAL A 472 -4.40 -15.69 -1.93
C VAL A 472 -5.19 -16.24 -3.10
N LEU A 473 -4.54 -16.58 -4.22
CA LEU A 473 -5.23 -17.14 -5.37
C LEU A 473 -5.44 -18.63 -5.17
N SER A 474 -6.69 -19.06 -5.29
CA SER A 474 -7.05 -20.46 -5.48
C SER A 474 -6.44 -21.02 -6.77
N ARG A 475 -6.30 -22.34 -6.87
CA ARG A 475 -5.80 -22.99 -8.09
C ARG A 475 -6.58 -22.60 -9.36
N ALA A 476 -7.90 -22.49 -9.26
CA ALA A 476 -8.74 -22.06 -10.38
C ALA A 476 -8.47 -20.59 -10.76
N GLN A 477 -8.26 -19.71 -9.79
CA GLN A 477 -7.88 -18.32 -10.06
C GLN A 477 -6.49 -18.20 -10.67
N ARG A 478 -5.54 -19.04 -10.27
CA ARG A 478 -4.17 -19.07 -10.83
C ARG A 478 -4.14 -19.37 -12.33
N GLU A 479 -5.21 -19.92 -12.90
CA GLU A 479 -5.32 -20.13 -14.35
C GLU A 479 -5.57 -18.82 -15.13
N ALA A 480 -6.14 -17.79 -14.49
CA ALA A 480 -6.60 -16.57 -15.15
C ALA A 480 -6.17 -15.27 -14.44
N GLU A 481 -5.48 -15.35 -13.31
CA GLU A 481 -5.12 -14.21 -12.48
C GLU A 481 -3.69 -14.34 -11.94
N ILE A 482 -3.02 -13.22 -11.70
CA ILE A 482 -1.65 -13.17 -11.14
C ILE A 482 -1.52 -12.07 -10.09
N VAL A 483 -0.83 -12.36 -8.99
CA VAL A 483 -0.43 -11.38 -7.97
C VAL A 483 0.95 -10.81 -8.31
N THR A 484 0.97 -9.59 -8.86
CA THR A 484 2.15 -8.98 -9.51
C THR A 484 3.29 -8.57 -8.57
N CYS A 485 3.06 -8.46 -7.26
CA CYS A 485 4.10 -8.09 -6.29
C CYS A 485 5.04 -9.23 -5.89
N GLN A 486 4.72 -10.48 -6.21
CA GLN A 486 5.54 -11.64 -5.83
C GLN A 486 5.68 -12.67 -6.95
N SER A 487 4.60 -12.97 -7.67
CA SER A 487 4.60 -13.98 -8.72
C SER A 487 5.41 -13.54 -9.94
N ARG A 488 6.00 -14.51 -10.65
CA ARG A 488 6.86 -14.30 -11.83
C ARG A 488 6.46 -15.24 -12.97
N ALA A 489 7.06 -15.09 -14.14
CA ALA A 489 6.94 -16.12 -15.18
C ALA A 489 7.56 -17.44 -14.70
N ALA A 490 6.94 -18.56 -15.09
CA ALA A 490 7.45 -19.89 -14.80
C ALA A 490 8.83 -20.12 -15.45
N PRO A 491 9.69 -20.99 -14.89
CA PRO A 491 10.98 -21.33 -15.51
C PRO A 491 10.82 -21.77 -16.98
N GLY A 492 11.52 -21.10 -17.89
CA GLY A 492 11.44 -21.33 -19.33
C GLY A 492 10.36 -20.51 -20.06
N CYS A 493 9.46 -19.85 -19.34
CA CYS A 493 8.51 -18.90 -19.92
C CYS A 493 9.18 -17.53 -20.11
N ALA A 494 9.38 -17.13 -21.38
CA ALA A 494 10.03 -15.86 -21.70
C ALA A 494 9.09 -14.66 -21.65
N THR A 495 7.77 -14.87 -21.76
CA THR A 495 6.80 -13.78 -21.84
C THR A 495 5.47 -14.17 -21.22
N ILE A 496 4.91 -13.26 -20.40
CA ILE A 496 3.52 -13.33 -19.93
C ILE A 496 2.76 -12.09 -20.41
N THR A 497 1.46 -12.22 -20.62
CA THR A 497 0.57 -11.14 -21.05
C THR A 497 -0.49 -10.87 -19.98
N LEU A 498 -0.61 -9.63 -19.55
CA LEU A 498 -1.57 -9.18 -18.53
C LEU A 498 -2.71 -8.37 -19.16
N ASP A 499 -3.91 -8.44 -18.58
CA ASP A 499 -5.07 -7.63 -18.97
C ASP A 499 -5.00 -6.21 -18.38
N LEU A 500 -3.99 -5.46 -18.81
CA LEU A 500 -3.74 -4.05 -18.44
C LEU A 500 -3.54 -3.16 -19.66
#